data_AF-A0A229GMK3-F1
#
_entry.id   AF-A0A229GMK3-F1
#
_cell.length_a   1.000
_cell.length_b   1.000
_cell.length_c   1.000
_cell.angle_alpha   90.00
_cell.angle_beta   90.00
_cell.angle_gamma   90.00
#
_symmetry.space_group_name_H-M   'P 1'
#
loop_
_entity.id
_entity.type
_entity.pdbx_description
1 polymer ?
#
loop_
_entity_poly.entity_id
_entity_poly.type
_entity_poly.pdbx_seq_one_letter_code
_entity_poly.pdbx_strand_id
1 'polypeptide(L)'
;FRLFKQTLGWTKPRLRSSQAADRWTWLVIVAHTQLRLARPLAVDLRRPWEKATEPNKLTPARVRRGFRNLWTKAGSPADAPRLSRPGPGRPRGSKNHRPATRHDVGRVLATGEVYSRPAHHKKGTKPRRTSGLVLDSEAASSG
;
A
#
# COMPACT_ATOMS: atom_id res chain seq x y z
N PHE A 1 9.48 20.41 -4.28
CA PHE A 1 9.18 19.20 -3.47
C PHE A 1 8.18 18.22 -4.07
N ARG A 2 7.93 18.24 -5.39
CA ARG A 2 6.91 17.37 -6.00
C ARG A 2 7.32 15.89 -6.05
N LEU A 3 8.61 15.62 -6.27
CA LEU A 3 9.18 14.27 -6.34
C LEU A 3 8.92 13.44 -5.07
N PHE A 4 9.19 14.01 -3.88
CA PHE A 4 9.04 13.30 -2.62
C PHE A 4 7.59 12.91 -2.34
N LYS A 5 6.66 13.86 -2.46
CA LYS A 5 5.24 13.63 -2.16
C LYS A 5 4.55 12.76 -3.22
N GLN A 6 4.73 13.08 -4.50
CA GLN A 6 3.98 12.41 -5.58
C GLN A 6 4.67 11.16 -6.11
N THR A 7 5.98 11.23 -6.34
CA THR A 7 6.74 10.17 -7.04
C THR A 7 7.28 9.11 -6.09
N LEU A 8 7.88 9.52 -4.97
CA LEU A 8 8.36 8.62 -3.92
C LEU A 8 7.25 8.22 -2.94
N GLY A 9 6.11 8.93 -2.97
CA GLY A 9 4.92 8.55 -2.22
C GLY A 9 5.05 8.81 -0.73
N TRP A 10 5.77 9.85 -0.32
CA TRP A 10 5.96 10.20 1.10
C TRP A 10 4.66 10.14 1.92
N THR A 11 3.54 10.61 1.35
CA THR A 11 2.23 10.70 2.02
C THR A 11 1.29 9.52 1.74
N LYS A 12 1.72 8.51 0.99
CA LYS A 12 0.90 7.35 0.65
C LYS A 12 0.74 6.30 1.75
N PRO A 13 1.69 6.06 2.67
CA PRO A 13 1.59 4.89 3.53
C PRO A 13 0.63 5.18 4.69
N ARG A 14 -0.41 4.33 4.82
CA ARG A 14 -1.32 4.31 5.96
C ARG A 14 -0.72 3.47 7.08
N LEU A 15 0.24 4.03 7.80
CA LEU A 15 0.95 3.36 8.88
C LEU A 15 0.22 3.60 10.19
N ARG A 16 0.01 2.53 10.98
CA ARG A 16 -0.69 2.60 12.28
C ARG A 16 0.22 2.98 13.45
N SER A 17 1.53 3.11 13.23
CA SER A 17 2.54 3.39 14.26
C SER A 17 3.51 4.47 13.81
N SER A 18 3.90 5.37 14.73
CA SER A 18 4.88 6.45 14.50
C SER A 18 6.24 5.92 14.04
N GLN A 19 6.76 4.90 14.72
CA GLN A 19 8.05 4.30 14.39
C GLN A 19 8.10 3.76 12.95
N ALA A 20 6.98 3.26 12.41
CA ALA A 20 6.93 2.84 11.01
C ALA A 20 6.96 4.03 10.05
N ALA A 21 6.37 5.17 10.43
CA ALA A 21 6.43 6.40 9.64
C ALA A 21 7.85 6.99 9.60
N ASP A 22 8.61 6.86 10.69
CA ASP A 22 10.02 7.26 10.73
C ASP A 22 10.86 6.37 9.80
N ARG A 23 10.68 5.05 9.86
CA ARG A 23 11.33 4.11 8.94
C ARG A 23 11.00 4.42 7.48
N TRP A 24 9.74 4.76 7.21
CA TRP A 24 9.33 5.18 5.86
C TRP A 24 10.04 6.44 5.39
N THR A 25 10.17 7.43 6.28
CA THR A 25 10.93 8.66 6.00
C THR A 25 12.38 8.33 5.64
N TRP A 26 13.03 7.46 6.42
CA TRP A 26 14.38 7.00 6.11
C TRP A 26 14.50 6.31 4.75
N LEU A 27 13.55 5.44 4.40
CA LEU A 27 13.53 4.79 3.08
C LEU A 27 13.43 5.82 1.94
N VAL A 28 12.60 6.85 2.10
CA VAL A 28 12.46 7.90 1.09
C VAL A 28 13.72 8.76 0.98
N ILE A 29 14.38 9.07 2.10
CA ILE A 29 15.68 9.77 2.12
C ILE A 29 16.73 8.94 1.39
N VAL A 30 16.89 7.65 1.75
CA VAL A 30 17.85 6.75 1.11
C VAL A 30 17.59 6.66 -0.40
N ALA A 31 16.35 6.47 -0.82
CA ALA A 31 16.00 6.45 -2.25
C ALA A 31 16.38 7.77 -2.96
N HIS A 32 16.20 8.92 -2.31
CA HIS A 32 16.63 10.21 -2.87
C HIS A 32 18.15 10.34 -2.97
N THR A 33 18.89 9.88 -1.96
CA THR A 33 20.36 9.88 -2.00
C THR A 33 20.90 8.97 -3.10
N GLN A 34 20.33 7.78 -3.28
CA GLN A 34 20.70 6.89 -4.39
C GLN A 34 20.48 7.53 -5.76
N LEU A 35 19.36 8.25 -5.95
CA LEU A 35 19.11 9.00 -7.19
C LEU A 35 20.09 10.16 -7.39
N ARG A 36 20.56 10.80 -6.32
CA ARG A 36 21.59 11.86 -6.41
C ARG A 36 22.95 11.29 -6.79
N LEU A 37 23.32 10.14 -6.25
CA LEU A 37 24.59 9.47 -6.53
C LEU A 37 24.62 8.80 -7.91
N ALA A 38 23.49 8.29 -8.40
CA ALA A 38 23.41 7.67 -9.72
C ALA A 38 23.29 8.66 -10.88
N ARG A 39 23.17 9.96 -10.59
CA ARG A 39 23.05 11.04 -11.58
C ARG A 39 24.13 11.02 -12.68
N PRO A 40 25.45 10.90 -12.38
CA PRO A 40 26.49 10.81 -13.42
C PRO A 40 26.43 9.53 -14.24
N LEU A 41 25.85 8.46 -13.69
CA LEU A 41 25.77 7.14 -14.34
C LEU A 41 24.53 7.01 -15.24
N ALA A 42 23.49 7.80 -15.00
CA ALA A 42 22.22 7.68 -15.71
C ALA A 42 22.31 8.27 -17.12
N VAL A 43 22.14 7.42 -18.12
CA VAL A 43 21.86 7.84 -19.50
C VAL A 43 20.50 8.57 -19.52
N ASP A 44 20.45 9.78 -20.08
CA ASP A 44 19.22 10.57 -20.14
C ASP A 44 18.20 9.92 -21.10
N LEU A 45 17.26 9.15 -20.54
CA LEU A 45 16.11 8.60 -21.28
C LEU A 45 15.02 9.67 -21.47
N ARG A 46 15.36 10.60 -22.36
CA ARG A 46 14.56 11.77 -22.74
C ARG A 46 13.34 11.36 -23.57
N ARG A 47 12.19 12.02 -23.35
CA ARG A 47 11.08 11.95 -24.33
C ARG A 47 11.44 12.74 -25.59
N PRO A 48 10.91 12.39 -26.77
CA PRO A 48 11.28 13.07 -28.03
C PRO A 48 11.16 14.60 -28.00
N TRP A 49 10.21 15.14 -27.24
CA TRP A 49 9.94 16.58 -27.10
C TRP A 49 10.66 17.25 -25.91
N GLU A 50 11.37 16.50 -25.08
CA GLU A 50 12.10 17.04 -23.92
C GLU A 50 13.46 17.59 -24.37
N LYS A 51 13.91 18.73 -23.81
CA LYS A 51 15.25 19.29 -24.12
C LYS A 51 16.37 18.41 -23.55
N ALA A 52 17.47 18.28 -24.30
CA ALA A 52 18.66 17.57 -23.87
C ALA A 52 19.25 18.28 -22.66
N THR A 53 19.69 17.53 -21.67
CA THR A 53 20.24 18.08 -20.43
C THR A 53 21.51 17.32 -20.13
N GLU A 54 22.57 18.07 -19.79
CA GLU A 54 23.82 17.47 -19.37
C GLU A 54 23.60 16.53 -18.18
N PRO A 55 24.35 15.42 -18.06
CA PRO A 55 24.21 14.48 -16.95
C PRO A 55 24.25 15.17 -15.58
N ASN A 56 25.12 16.17 -15.44
CA ASN A 56 25.28 16.98 -14.23
C ASN A 56 24.13 17.96 -13.94
N LYS A 57 23.16 18.09 -14.86
CA LYS A 57 21.96 18.93 -14.72
C LYS A 57 20.66 18.11 -14.72
N LEU A 58 20.73 16.77 -14.82
CA LEU A 58 19.55 15.90 -14.80
C LEU A 58 18.74 16.05 -13.51
N THR A 59 17.43 16.21 -13.62
CA THR A 59 16.58 16.21 -12.43
C THR A 59 16.47 14.79 -11.86
N PRO A 60 16.31 14.61 -10.53
CA PRO A 60 16.18 13.27 -9.95
C PRO A 60 15.00 12.45 -10.52
N ALA A 61 13.97 13.13 -11.05
CA ALA A 61 12.87 12.48 -11.77
C ALA A 61 13.32 11.85 -13.10
N ARG A 62 14.19 12.53 -13.86
CA ARG A 62 14.79 11.97 -15.09
C ARG A 62 15.76 10.84 -14.77
N VAL A 63 16.60 11.02 -13.74
CA VAL A 63 17.51 9.95 -13.26
C VAL A 63 16.72 8.69 -12.91
N ARG A 64 15.61 8.82 -12.17
CA ARG A 64 14.73 7.68 -11.83
C ARG A 64 14.25 6.91 -13.06
N ARG A 65 14.03 7.59 -14.19
CA ARG A 65 13.57 6.94 -15.42
C ARG A 65 14.65 6.04 -16.03
N GLY A 66 15.90 6.50 -16.06
CA GLY A 66 17.07 5.73 -16.48
C GLY A 66 17.59 4.75 -15.42
N PHE A 67 17.26 4.97 -14.15
CA PHE A 67 17.77 4.21 -13.01
C PHE A 67 17.46 2.70 -13.09
N ARG A 68 16.32 2.33 -13.69
CA ARG A 68 15.99 0.90 -13.90
C ARG A 68 16.99 0.19 -14.81
N ASN A 69 17.56 0.89 -15.79
CA ASN A 69 18.60 0.35 -16.68
C ASN A 69 19.97 0.27 -16.00
N LEU A 70 20.18 1.04 -14.92
CA LEU A 70 21.37 0.90 -14.08
C LEU A 70 21.27 -0.33 -13.21
N TRP A 71 20.08 -0.60 -12.67
CA TRP A 71 19.82 -1.79 -11.84
C TRP A 71 20.05 -3.11 -12.60
N THR A 72 19.74 -3.17 -13.89
CA THR A 72 20.04 -4.37 -14.69
C THR A 72 21.54 -4.60 -14.88
N LYS A 73 22.37 -3.56 -14.78
CA LYS A 73 23.83 -3.63 -14.89
C LYS A 73 24.54 -3.84 -13.55
N ALA A 74 23.92 -3.39 -12.45
CA ALA A 74 24.52 -3.43 -11.12
C ALA A 74 24.56 -4.84 -10.50
N GLY A 75 23.86 -5.82 -11.07
CA GLY A 75 23.72 -7.17 -10.50
C GLY A 75 22.85 -7.18 -9.23
N SER A 76 22.62 -8.37 -8.69
CA SER A 76 21.93 -8.55 -7.41
C SER A 76 22.97 -8.74 -6.31
N PRO A 77 22.98 -7.92 -5.24
CA PRO A 77 23.83 -8.18 -4.08
C PRO A 77 23.29 -9.34 -3.22
N ALA A 78 22.07 -9.81 -3.50
CA ALA A 78 21.50 -10.93 -2.77
C ALA A 78 22.23 -12.22 -3.16
N ASP A 79 22.57 -12.99 -2.13
CA ASP A 79 23.15 -14.31 -2.27
C ASP A 79 22.17 -15.26 -2.98
N ALA A 80 22.70 -16.36 -3.52
CA ALA A 80 21.87 -17.34 -4.21
C ALA A 80 20.74 -17.85 -3.28
N PRO A 81 19.51 -18.05 -3.80
CA PRO A 81 18.43 -18.57 -2.99
C PRO A 81 18.83 -19.93 -2.44
N ARG A 82 18.67 -20.11 -1.12
CA ARG A 82 18.92 -21.40 -0.49
C ARG A 82 17.92 -22.41 -1.07
N LEU A 83 18.45 -23.51 -1.60
CA LEU A 83 17.63 -24.63 -2.07
C LEU A 83 16.85 -25.19 -0.87
N SER A 84 15.53 -25.19 -0.98
CA SER A 84 14.62 -25.75 0.03
C SER A 84 13.73 -26.78 -0.63
N ARG A 85 13.46 -27.89 0.07
CA ARG A 85 12.47 -28.88 -0.34
C ARG A 85 11.12 -28.50 0.28
N PRO A 86 9.99 -28.70 -0.43
CA PRO A 86 8.69 -28.59 0.20
C PRO A 86 8.69 -29.41 1.49
N GLY A 87 8.34 -28.78 2.61
CA GLY A 87 8.21 -29.50 3.87
C GLY A 87 7.17 -30.63 3.73
N PRO A 88 7.26 -31.68 4.56
CA PRO A 88 6.21 -32.69 4.61
C PRO A 88 4.88 -31.95 4.83
N GLY A 89 3.96 -32.12 3.87
CA GLY A 89 2.68 -31.41 3.89
C GLY A 89 1.90 -31.69 5.17
N ARG A 90 0.79 -30.97 5.36
CA ARG A 90 -0.09 -31.22 6.51
C ARG A 90 -0.49 -32.71 6.54
N PRO A 91 -0.29 -33.43 7.66
CA PRO A 91 -0.71 -34.82 7.77
C PRO A 91 -2.22 -34.92 7.55
N ARG A 92 -2.63 -35.94 6.77
CA ARG A 92 -4.05 -36.20 6.49
C ARG A 92 -4.82 -36.36 7.80
N GLY A 93 -5.97 -35.70 7.92
CA GLY A 93 -6.83 -35.75 9.11
C GLY A 93 -6.50 -34.70 10.19
N SER A 94 -5.38 -33.99 10.10
CA SER A 94 -5.14 -32.85 11.00
C SER A 94 -6.19 -31.76 10.73
N LYS A 95 -6.83 -31.23 11.78
CA LYS A 95 -7.72 -30.06 11.75
C LYS A 95 -6.99 -28.80 12.23
N ASN A 96 -7.52 -27.62 11.95
CA ASN A 96 -6.94 -26.38 12.46
C ASN A 96 -7.42 -26.16 13.90
N HIS A 97 -6.52 -26.28 14.88
CA HIS A 97 -6.86 -26.11 16.31
C HIS A 97 -6.99 -24.63 16.73
N ARG A 98 -6.49 -23.70 15.91
CA ARG A 98 -6.59 -22.26 16.16
C ARG A 98 -7.19 -21.56 14.94
N PRO A 99 -8.52 -21.56 14.79
CA PRO A 99 -9.19 -20.71 13.83
C PRO A 99 -8.84 -19.24 14.08
N ALA A 100 -8.60 -18.46 13.02
CA ALA A 100 -8.42 -17.03 13.15
C ALA A 100 -9.69 -16.40 13.73
N THR A 101 -9.54 -15.48 14.70
CA THR A 101 -10.64 -14.71 15.27
C THR A 101 -11.35 -13.95 14.16
N ARG A 102 -12.61 -14.30 13.90
CA ARG A 102 -13.46 -13.56 12.96
C ARG A 102 -14.19 -12.49 13.76
N HIS A 103 -13.92 -11.23 13.44
CA HIS A 103 -14.71 -10.12 13.95
C HIS A 103 -16.02 -10.06 13.17
N ASP A 104 -17.15 -9.98 13.88
CA ASP A 104 -18.44 -9.86 13.23
C ASP A 104 -18.52 -8.51 12.52
N VAL A 105 -18.83 -8.54 11.23
CA VAL A 105 -19.06 -7.32 10.47
C VAL A 105 -20.50 -6.92 10.76
N GLY A 106 -20.71 -6.21 11.87
CA GLY A 106 -22.01 -5.72 12.31
C GLY A 106 -22.73 -5.04 11.15
N ARG A 107 -23.67 -5.75 10.52
CA ARG A 107 -24.64 -5.12 9.63
C ARG A 107 -25.75 -4.64 10.55
N VAL A 108 -26.17 -3.41 10.38
CA VAL A 108 -27.34 -2.88 11.08
C VAL A 108 -28.50 -2.96 10.11
N LEU A 109 -29.65 -3.47 10.55
CA LEU A 109 -30.90 -3.43 9.79
C LEU A 109 -31.37 -1.98 9.65
N ALA A 110 -32.22 -1.69 8.66
CA ALA A 110 -32.77 -0.34 8.49
C ALA A 110 -33.54 0.16 9.74
N THR A 111 -34.01 -0.76 10.58
CA THR A 111 -34.67 -0.53 11.87
C THR A 111 -33.71 -0.10 13.00
N GLY A 112 -32.39 -0.11 12.77
CA GLY A 112 -31.39 0.19 13.81
C GLY A 112 -30.94 -1.03 14.63
N GLU A 113 -31.53 -2.19 14.40
CA GLU A 113 -31.18 -3.43 15.10
C GLU A 113 -29.93 -4.11 14.52
N VAL A 114 -29.14 -4.76 15.37
CA VAL A 114 -27.97 -5.55 14.95
C VAL A 114 -28.43 -6.78 14.15
N TYR A 115 -27.95 -6.92 12.92
CA TYR A 115 -28.26 -8.05 12.07
C TYR A 115 -27.57 -9.32 12.58
N SER A 116 -28.35 -10.24 13.13
CA SER A 116 -27.91 -11.61 13.40
C SER A 116 -28.21 -12.50 12.18
N ARG A 117 -27.22 -13.27 11.73
CA ARG A 117 -27.38 -14.18 10.58
C ARG A 117 -28.19 -15.42 11.03
N PRO A 118 -29.40 -15.66 10.48
CA PRO A 118 -30.20 -16.81 10.88
C PRO A 118 -29.56 -18.13 10.43
N ALA A 119 -29.71 -19.18 11.23
CA ALA A 119 -29.13 -20.51 11.00
C ALA A 119 -29.65 -21.20 9.72
N HIS A 120 -30.87 -20.86 9.29
CA HIS A 120 -31.46 -21.32 8.03
C HIS A 120 -31.92 -20.14 7.19
N HIS A 121 -31.67 -20.22 5.88
CA HIS A 121 -32.10 -19.19 4.94
C HIS A 121 -33.63 -19.24 4.81
N LYS A 122 -34.34 -18.20 5.29
CA LYS A 122 -35.74 -17.96 4.92
C LYS A 122 -35.76 -17.03 3.71
N LYS A 123 -36.44 -17.43 2.62
CA LYS A 123 -36.69 -16.54 1.47
C LYS A 123 -37.47 -15.31 1.96
N GLY A 124 -36.92 -14.10 1.78
CA GLY A 124 -37.56 -12.83 2.15
C GLY A 124 -36.74 -11.92 3.08
N THR A 125 -35.76 -12.46 3.82
CA THR A 125 -34.98 -11.71 4.82
C THR A 125 -33.67 -11.14 4.25
N LYS A 126 -33.72 -10.44 3.12
CA LYS A 126 -32.51 -9.81 2.54
C LYS A 126 -32.27 -8.44 3.19
N PRO A 127 -31.14 -8.23 3.91
CA PRO A 127 -30.83 -6.91 4.45
C PRO A 127 -30.55 -5.93 3.30
N ARG A 128 -31.29 -4.82 3.26
CA ARG A 128 -31.08 -3.72 2.30
C ARG A 128 -29.96 -2.82 2.83
N ARG A 129 -28.98 -2.52 1.98
CA ARG A 129 -27.87 -1.63 2.32
C ARG A 129 -28.36 -0.18 2.30
N THR A 130 -28.50 0.46 3.45
CA THR A 130 -28.76 1.89 3.54
C THR A 130 -27.43 2.63 3.44
N SER A 131 -27.14 3.21 2.28
CA SER A 131 -26.06 4.19 2.14
C SER A 131 -26.63 5.57 2.47
N GLY A 132 -26.68 5.91 3.75
CA GLY A 132 -27.11 7.23 4.23
C GLY A 132 -25.91 8.06 4.65
N LEU A 133 -25.58 9.09 3.87
CA LEU A 133 -24.92 10.31 4.35
C LEU A 133 -25.78 10.87 5.47
N VAL A 134 -25.23 10.93 6.70
CA VAL A 134 -25.84 11.74 7.77
C VAL A 134 -25.26 13.14 7.61
N LEU A 135 -26.06 14.04 7.05
CA LEU A 135 -25.89 15.48 7.20
C LEU A 135 -26.49 15.84 8.57
N ASP A 136 -25.69 16.50 9.39
CA ASP A 136 -26.12 17.06 10.67
C ASP A 136 -27.09 18.20 10.43
N SER A 137 -28.31 18.08 10.96
CA SER A 137 -29.22 19.19 11.16
C SER A 137 -30.27 18.83 12.21
N GLU A 138 -30.15 19.37 13.42
CA GLU A 138 -31.32 19.84 14.15
C GLU A 138 -30.94 20.98 15.11
N ALA A 139 -31.65 22.08 14.95
CA ALA A 139 -31.64 23.25 15.81
C ALA A 139 -32.89 23.22 16.72
N ALA A 140 -32.75 23.88 17.87
CA ALA A 140 -33.81 24.45 18.72
C ALA A 140 -34.70 23.49 19.55
N SER A 141 -34.56 23.56 20.88
CA SER A 141 -35.46 24.35 21.75
C SER A 141 -35.47 23.85 23.20
N SER A 142 -35.61 24.82 24.11
CA SER A 142 -36.08 24.73 25.51
C SER A 142 -35.05 24.42 26.61
N GLY A 143 -34.82 25.44 27.44
CA GLY A 143 -34.02 25.45 28.65
C GLY A 143 -33.66 26.88 29.05
#